data_AF-A0A9X3BEG5-F1
#
_entry.id   AF-A0A9X3BEG5-F1
#
_cell.length_a   1.000
_cell.length_b   1.000
_cell.length_c   1.000
_cell.angle_alpha   90.00
_cell.angle_beta   90.00
_cell.angle_gamma   90.00
#
_symmetry.space_group_name_H-M   'P 1'
#
loop_
_entity.id
_entity.type
_entity.pdbx_description
1 polymer ?
#
loop_
_entity_poly.entity_id
_entity_poly.type
_entity_poly.pdbx_seq_one_letter_code
_entity_poly.pdbx_strand_id
1 'polypeptide(L)' 'MNQDSPDGASRFWCGIDWGGRSHYLCVLDDRGGQLLSRKIAHTVDGLTILVEVIASLTGS' A
#
# COMPACT_ATOMS: atom_id res chain seq x y z
N MET A 1 -4.77 12.05 -13.39
CA MET A 1 -4.25 10.84 -14.06
C MET A 1 -5.22 9.72 -13.75
N ASN A 2 -6.04 9.28 -14.70
CA ASN A 2 -6.82 8.06 -14.55
C ASN A 2 -5.93 6.89 -14.98
N GLN A 3 -5.61 6.01 -14.04
CA GLN A 3 -4.99 4.73 -14.35
C GLN A 3 -6.11 3.71 -14.56
N ASP A 4 -6.69 3.72 -15.76
CA ASP A 4 -7.59 2.66 -16.17
C ASP A 4 -6.75 1.39 -16.35
N SER A 5 -6.97 0.43 -15.46
CA SER A 5 -6.39 -0.92 -15.58
C SER A 5 -7.32 -1.77 -16.45
N PRO A 6 -6.82 -2.77 -17.19
CA PRO A 6 -7.68 -3.69 -17.93
C PRO A 6 -8.64 -4.43 -16.99
N ASP A 7 -9.83 -4.74 -17.48
CA ASP A 7 -10.85 -5.47 -16.73
C ASP A 7 -10.37 -6.88 -16.38
N GLY A 8 -10.48 -7.26 -15.10
CA GLY A 8 -10.19 -8.62 -14.60
C GLY A 8 -8.94 -8.79 -13.75
N ALA A 9 -8.05 -7.80 -13.66
CA ALA A 9 -7.00 -7.79 -12.64
C ALA A 9 -7.56 -7.22 -11.33
N SER A 10 -7.45 -7.98 -10.25
CA SER A 10 -7.91 -7.53 -8.93
C SER A 10 -7.13 -6.30 -8.48
N ARG A 11 -7.86 -5.20 -8.36
CA ARG A 11 -7.29 -3.89 -8.05
C ARG A 11 -7.23 -3.72 -6.55
N PHE A 12 -6.19 -3.03 -6.10
CA PHE A 12 -6.09 -2.53 -4.75
C PHE A 12 -5.53 -1.11 -4.77
N TRP A 13 -5.86 -0.33 -3.76
CA TRP A 13 -5.45 1.07 -3.62
C TRP A 13 -4.51 1.16 -2.42
N CYS A 14 -3.29 1.59 -2.67
CA CYS A 14 -2.27 1.78 -1.67
C CYS A 14 -2.15 3.27 -1.33
N GLY A 15 -2.48 3.64 -0.09
CA GLY A 15 -2.28 4.98 0.46
C GLY A 15 -1.08 4.99 1.41
N ILE A 16 -0.17 5.95 1.21
CA ILE A 16 0.98 6.18 2.09
C ILE A 16 0.89 7.60 2.64
N ASP A 17 0.72 7.73 3.94
CA ASP A 17 0.92 8.99 4.66
C ASP A 17 2.36 9.07 5.17
N TRP A 18 3.07 10.14 4.81
CA TRP A 18 4.50 10.27 4.99
C TRP A 18 4.84 11.31 6.07
N GLY A 19 5.29 10.83 7.24
CA GLY A 19 5.81 11.68 8.31
C GLY A 19 7.32 11.53 8.51
N GLY A 20 7.94 12.51 9.18
CA GLY A 20 9.40 12.50 9.44
C GLY A 20 9.88 11.50 10.51
N ARG A 21 8.97 10.77 11.17
CA ARG A 21 9.30 9.72 12.15
C ARG A 21 8.68 8.37 11.80
N SER A 22 7.59 8.39 11.05
CA SER A 22 6.84 7.20 10.69
C SER A 22 5.96 7.45 9.48
N HIS A 23 5.65 6.37 8.78
CA HIS A 23 4.74 6.32 7.65
C HIS A 23 3.54 5.46 8.02
N TYR A 24 2.36 5.83 7.55
CA TYR A 24 1.18 4.98 7.64
C TYR A 24 0.87 4.45 6.24
N LEU A 25 0.83 3.13 6.13
CA LEU A 25 0.43 2.40 4.95
C LEU A 25 -1.00 1.88 5.14
N CYS A 26 -1.87 2.14 4.17
CA CYS A 26 -3.21 1.57 4.09
C CYS A 26 -3.42 0.93 2.70
N VAL A 27 -3.98 -0.27 2.65
CA VAL A 27 -4.35 -0.95 1.40
C VAL A 27 -5.84 -1.26 1.43
N LEU A 28 -6.55 -0.87 0.38
CA LEU A 28 -7.97 -1.14 0.20
C LEU A 28 -8.20 -2.08 -1.00
N ASP A 29 -9.24 -2.91 -0.92
CA ASP A 29 -9.83 -3.62 -2.06
C ASP A 29 -10.73 -2.69 -2.91
N ASP A 30 -11.33 -3.24 -3.97
CA ASP A 30 -12.18 -2.52 -4.92
C ASP A 30 -13.56 -2.14 -4.43
N ARG A 31 -13.92 -2.66 -3.26
CA ARG A 31 -15.15 -2.34 -2.53
C ARG A 31 -14.88 -1.36 -1.39
N GLY A 32 -13.64 -0.92 -1.21
CA GLY A 32 -13.21 -0.05 -0.13
C GLY A 32 -12.95 -0.78 1.19
N GLY A 33 -12.89 -2.11 1.19
CA GLY A 33 -12.51 -2.93 2.34
C GLY A 33 -11.03 -2.78 2.65
N GLN A 34 -10.68 -2.59 3.93
CA GLN A 34 -9.29 -2.44 4.34
C GLN A 34 -8.59 -3.80 4.44
N LEU A 35 -7.65 -4.06 3.53
CA LEU A 35 -6.82 -5.27 3.50
C LEU A 35 -5.61 -5.18 4.44
N LEU A 36 -5.02 -3.98 4.56
CA LEU A 36 -3.85 -3.74 5.40
C LEU A 36 -3.91 -2.33 6.01
N SER A 37 -3.51 -2.20 7.27
CA SER A 37 -3.14 -0.92 7.87
C SER A 37 -1.91 -1.12 8.76
N ARG A 38 -0.85 -0.37 8.50
CA ARG A 38 0.44 -0.55 9.17
C ARG A 38 1.16 0.78 9.38
N LYS A 39 1.66 0.98 10.59
CA LYS A 39 2.63 2.03 10.89
C LYS A 39 4.05 1.49 10.70
N ILE A 40 4.88 2.25 10.00
CA ILE A 40 6.26 1.90 9.64
C ILE A 40 7.19 3.01 10.13
N ALA A 41 8.32 2.66 10.74
CA ALA A 41 9.27 3.66 11.22
C ALA A 41 10.03 4.34 10.07
N HIS A 42 10.38 5.63 10.22
CA HIS A 42 11.22 6.35 9.27
C HIS A 42 12.71 6.00 9.51
N THR A 43 13.06 4.76 9.18
CA THR A 43 14.42 4.23 9.23
C THR A 43 14.72 3.50 7.92
N VAL A 44 16.00 3.22 7.64
CA VAL A 44 16.38 2.43 6.45
C VAL A 44 15.63 1.09 6.41
N ASP A 45 15.66 0.34 7.51
CA ASP A 45 14.95 -0.95 7.63
C ASP A 45 13.44 -0.78 7.47
N GLY A 46 12.86 0.28 8.02
CA GLY A 46 11.45 0.59 7.86
C GLY A 46 11.06 0.83 6.40
N LEU A 47 11.89 1.54 5.65
CA LEU A 47 11.67 1.78 4.22
C LEU A 47 11.85 0.51 3.40
N THR A 48 12.81 -0.36 3.73
CA THR A 48 12.93 -1.70 3.13
C THR A 48 11.65 -2.50 3.33
N ILE A 49 11.13 -2.55 4.56
CA ILE A 49 9.87 -3.22 4.88
C ILE A 49 8.69 -2.63 4.09
N LEU A 50 8.61 -1.30 3.95
CA LEU A 50 7.56 -0.65 3.16
C LEU A 50 7.58 -1.14 1.71
N VAL A 51 8.76 -1.19 1.09
CA VAL A 51 8.93 -1.66 -0.29
C VAL A 51 8.56 -3.14 -0.42
N GLU A 52 9.04 -3.99 0.49
CA GLU A 52 8.72 -5.42 0.49
C GLU A 52 7.22 -5.68 0.63
N VAL A 53 6.55 -4.95 1.53
CA VAL A 53 5.10 -5.05 1.71
C VAL A 53 4.38 -4.69 0.41
N ILE A 54 4.71 -3.56 -0.21
CA ILE A 54 4.05 -3.12 -1.45
C ILE A 54 4.33 -4.12 -2.59
N ALA A 55 5.56 -4.61 -2.71
CA ALA A 55 5.94 -5.60 -3.73
C ALA A 55 5.24 -6.95 -3.53
N SER A 56 4.86 -7.29 -2.30
CA SER A 56 4.14 -8.53 -1.99
C SER A 56 2.64 -8.47 -2.32
N LEU A 57 2.08 -7.30 -2.61
CA LEU A 57 0.67 -7.16 -2.94
C LEU A 57 0.41 -7.72 -4.35
N THR A 58 -0.24 -8.89 -4.39
CA THR A 58 -0.82 -9.47 -5.61
C THR A 58 -2.31 -9.19 -5.63
N GLY A 59 -2.89 -8.90 -6.79
CA GLY A 59 -4.33 -8.70 -6.93
C GLY A 59 -5.11 -9.92 -6.39
N SER A 60 -6.12 -9.69 -5.54
CA SER A 60 -6.99 -10.72 -4.92
C SER A 60 -8.17 -11.16 -5.77
#